data_AF-A0A1J4NZ92-F1
#
_entry.id   AF-A0A1J4NZ92-F1
#
_cell.length_a   1.000
_cell.length_b   1.000
_cell.length_c   1.000
_cell.angle_alpha   90.00
_cell.angle_beta   90.00
_cell.angle_gamma   90.00
#
_symmetry.space_group_name_H-M   'P 1'
#
loop_
_entity.id
_entity.type
_entity.pdbx_description
1 polymer ?
#
loop_
_entity_poly.entity_id
_entity_poly.type
_entity_poly.pdbx_seq_one_letter_code
_entity_poly.pdbx_strand_id
1 'polypeptide(L)'
;MRAGVAGGVLGTLAVAGASASANAAEPVTQTLELPTLTADVASQVAQSADATQQAAANYQLQAERDAAAAKAAKQAKADLADAKAEKKKADEAARKAAAERASRSAERTVLTSTASTSTSSSTATGSAAAIVSFVKAQIGKSYVLGASGPSAYDCSGLVQAAFKQVGISLPRVSQDQSTAGTQVSLSNLQPGDILYWGSAGSAYHVAVYVGDGMFVGAQNPSTGIVEKPLSYDPPTGAVRVL
;
A
#
# COMPACT_ATOMS: atom_id res chain seq x y z
N MET A 1 3.75 -27.18 29.40
CA MET A 1 5.08 -26.53 29.37
C MET A 1 6.05 -27.49 28.70
N ARG A 2 6.50 -27.19 27.47
CA ARG A 2 7.60 -27.91 26.80
C ARG A 2 8.52 -26.87 26.17
N ALA A 3 9.80 -27.07 26.46
CA ALA A 3 10.91 -26.13 26.38
C ALA A 3 11.29 -25.76 24.94
N GLY A 4 11.74 -24.51 24.78
CA GLY A 4 12.27 -23.96 23.54
C GLY A 4 13.67 -24.50 23.21
N VAL A 5 13.91 -24.66 21.92
CA VAL A 5 15.21 -25.02 21.34
C VAL A 5 16.01 -23.74 21.14
N ALA A 6 17.07 -23.55 21.94
CA ALA A 6 18.04 -22.48 21.74
C ALA A 6 19.21 -23.03 20.90
N GLY A 7 19.26 -22.65 19.62
CA GLY A 7 20.42 -22.89 18.76
C GLY A 7 21.43 -21.76 18.92
N GLY A 8 22.50 -22.00 19.66
CA GLY A 8 23.66 -21.11 19.71
C GLY A 8 24.63 -21.44 18.58
N VAL A 9 24.95 -20.45 17.75
CA VAL A 9 25.97 -20.58 16.70
C VAL A 9 27.30 -20.17 17.32
N LEU A 10 28.23 -21.12 17.45
CA LEU A 10 29.61 -20.88 17.89
C LEU A 10 30.39 -20.24 16.74
N GLY A 11 30.73 -18.95 16.86
CA GLY A 11 31.66 -18.28 15.95
C GLY A 11 33.09 -18.43 16.48
N THR A 12 33.92 -19.21 15.79
CA THR A 12 35.36 -19.28 16.03
C THR A 12 36.03 -17.98 15.56
N LEU A 13 36.54 -17.17 16.47
CA LEU A 13 37.33 -15.99 16.16
C LEU A 13 38.78 -16.43 15.88
N ALA A 14 39.20 -16.42 14.62
CA ALA A 14 40.60 -16.61 14.25
C ALA A 14 41.34 -15.28 14.42
N VAL A 15 42.17 -15.16 15.46
CA VAL A 15 43.12 -14.06 15.60
C VAL A 15 44.37 -14.41 14.78
N ALA A 16 44.58 -13.69 13.68
CA ALA A 16 45.82 -13.78 12.91
C ALA A 16 46.88 -12.94 13.60
N GLY A 17 47.73 -13.57 14.41
CA GLY A 17 48.96 -12.96 14.92
C GLY A 17 49.97 -12.83 13.79
N ALA A 18 50.35 -11.60 13.43
CA ALA A 18 51.42 -11.35 12.48
C ALA A 18 52.77 -11.74 13.12
N SER A 19 53.34 -12.87 12.69
CA SER A 19 54.70 -13.29 13.04
C SER A 19 55.71 -12.45 12.25
N ALA A 20 56.52 -11.62 12.92
CA ALA A 20 57.69 -10.99 12.32
C ALA A 20 58.95 -11.82 12.66
N SER A 21 59.69 -12.20 11.61
CA SER A 21 60.89 -13.04 11.66
C SER A 21 62.07 -12.36 12.36
N ALA A 22 62.81 -13.11 13.18
CA ALA A 22 64.02 -12.65 13.84
C ALA A 22 65.25 -12.71 12.91
N ASN A 23 66.02 -11.63 12.85
CA ASN A 23 67.40 -11.66 12.34
C ASN A 23 68.30 -10.89 13.31
N ALA A 24 69.41 -11.51 13.73
CA ALA A 24 70.31 -11.01 14.77
C ALA A 24 71.46 -10.17 14.20
N ALA A 25 71.66 -8.94 14.73
CA ALA A 25 72.95 -8.24 14.81
C ALA A 25 72.83 -6.92 15.62
N GLU A 26 73.63 -6.79 16.69
CA GLU A 26 74.10 -5.60 17.45
C GLU A 26 73.11 -4.53 18.01
N PRO A 27 73.21 -4.13 19.30
CA PRO A 27 72.26 -3.21 19.94
C PRO A 27 72.57 -1.73 19.63
N VAL A 28 71.83 -1.14 18.70
CA VAL A 28 71.73 0.32 18.59
C VAL A 28 70.59 0.77 19.52
N THR A 29 70.91 1.47 20.61
CA THR A 29 69.92 2.07 21.52
C THR A 29 69.25 3.26 20.83
N GLN A 30 68.24 2.97 20.03
CA GLN A 30 67.31 3.95 19.51
C GLN A 30 66.01 3.79 20.31
N THR A 31 65.78 4.69 21.25
CA THR A 31 64.53 4.78 22.01
C THR A 31 63.44 5.27 21.06
N LEU A 32 62.83 4.37 20.29
CA LEU A 32 61.57 4.64 19.63
C LEU A 32 60.46 4.44 20.66
N GLU A 33 59.77 5.53 20.98
CA GLU A 33 58.55 5.49 21.78
C GLU A 33 57.55 4.55 21.09
N LEU A 34 57.17 3.49 21.78
CA LEU A 34 56.15 2.57 21.30
C LEU A 34 54.83 3.36 21.22
N PRO A 35 54.22 3.57 20.04
CA PRO A 35 52.94 4.26 19.97
C PRO A 35 51.93 3.47 20.80
N THR A 36 51.11 4.17 21.58
CA THR A 36 50.06 3.64 22.46
C THR A 36 48.93 3.00 21.64
N LEU A 37 49.23 1.91 20.94
CA LEU A 37 48.33 1.10 20.12
C LEU A 37 47.16 0.48 20.91
N THR A 38 47.19 0.55 22.23
CA THR A 38 46.18 -0.03 23.13
C THR A 38 44.86 0.74 23.14
N ALA A 39 44.89 2.06 23.00
CA ALA A 39 43.68 2.90 23.06
C ALA A 39 42.81 2.76 21.80
N ASP A 40 43.43 2.76 20.60
CA ASP A 40 42.73 2.61 19.33
C ASP A 40 42.12 1.21 19.16
N VAL A 41 42.83 0.17 19.60
CA VAL A 41 42.31 -1.20 19.58
C VAL A 41 41.12 -1.36 20.54
N ALA A 42 41.17 -0.76 21.73
CA ALA A 42 40.03 -0.76 22.65
C ALA A 42 38.80 -0.04 22.06
N SER A 43 39.00 1.09 21.38
CA SER A 43 37.93 1.83 20.70
C SER A 43 37.32 1.03 19.54
N GLN A 44 38.15 0.39 18.70
CA GLN A 44 37.66 -0.46 17.62
C GLN A 44 36.90 -1.69 18.12
N VAL A 45 37.34 -2.31 19.23
CA VAL A 45 36.62 -3.43 19.85
C VAL A 45 35.26 -2.96 20.39
N ALA A 46 35.18 -1.78 21.01
CA ALA A 46 33.91 -1.21 21.46
C ALA A 46 32.95 -0.93 20.30
N GLN A 47 33.43 -0.26 19.23
CA GLN A 47 32.62 0.00 18.04
C GLN A 47 32.13 -1.27 17.35
N SER A 48 32.97 -2.31 17.32
CA SER A 48 32.61 -3.62 16.75
C SER A 48 31.54 -4.33 17.60
N ALA A 49 31.61 -4.20 18.93
CA ALA A 49 30.60 -4.71 19.84
C ALA A 49 29.26 -3.98 19.66
N ASP A 50 29.27 -2.65 19.55
CA ASP A 50 28.07 -1.84 19.31
C ASP A 50 27.41 -2.17 17.96
N ALA A 51 28.20 -2.29 16.89
CA ALA A 51 27.70 -2.67 15.57
C ALA A 51 27.06 -4.07 15.58
N THR A 52 27.65 -5.00 16.32
CA THR A 52 27.09 -6.36 16.49
C THR A 52 25.79 -6.35 17.27
N GLN A 53 25.69 -5.53 18.33
CA GLN A 53 24.46 -5.36 19.11
C GLN A 53 23.33 -4.73 18.30
N GLN A 54 23.64 -3.71 17.49
CA GLN A 54 22.65 -3.08 16.60
C GLN A 54 22.17 -4.03 15.51
N ALA A 55 23.07 -4.82 14.91
CA ALA A 55 22.68 -5.84 13.94
C ALA A 55 21.73 -6.87 14.57
N ALA A 56 22.04 -7.34 15.79
CA ALA A 56 21.17 -8.27 16.52
C ALA A 56 19.79 -7.68 16.82
N ALA A 57 19.71 -6.41 17.23
CA ALA A 57 18.44 -5.72 17.46
C ALA A 57 17.62 -5.57 16.17
N ASN A 58 18.27 -5.25 15.04
CA ASN A 58 17.60 -5.13 13.74
C ASN A 58 17.06 -6.48 13.26
N TYR A 59 17.79 -7.58 13.46
CA TYR A 59 17.29 -8.93 13.15
C TYR A 59 16.09 -9.32 14.01
N GLN A 60 16.09 -9.00 15.30
CA GLN A 60 14.95 -9.24 16.18
C GLN A 60 13.73 -8.44 15.73
N LEU A 61 13.91 -7.15 15.43
CA LEU A 61 12.83 -6.29 14.95
C LEU A 61 12.25 -6.79 13.62
N GLN A 62 13.10 -7.26 12.71
CA GLN A 62 12.65 -7.84 11.44
C GLN A 62 11.85 -9.13 11.65
N ALA A 63 12.32 -10.03 12.52
CA ALA A 63 11.61 -11.25 12.87
C ALA A 63 10.24 -10.98 13.52
N GLU A 64 10.14 -9.96 14.36
CA GLU A 64 8.87 -9.52 14.95
C GLU A 64 7.90 -8.97 13.91
N ARG A 65 8.38 -8.16 12.96
CA ARG A 65 7.56 -7.63 11.86
C ARG A 65 7.06 -8.75 10.94
N ASP A 66 7.89 -9.71 10.61
CA ASP A 66 7.52 -10.85 9.79
C ASP A 66 6.50 -11.75 10.51
N ALA A 67 6.68 -11.97 11.81
CA ALA A 67 5.71 -12.69 12.64
C ALA A 67 4.36 -11.96 12.73
N ALA A 68 4.36 -10.63 12.85
CA ALA A 68 3.15 -9.81 12.84
C ALA A 68 2.45 -9.85 11.48
N ALA A 69 3.19 -9.74 10.38
CA ALA A 69 2.67 -9.84 9.02
C ALA A 69 2.06 -11.23 8.74
N ALA A 70 2.71 -12.31 9.18
CA ALA A 70 2.19 -13.67 9.04
C ALA A 70 0.90 -13.88 9.84
N LYS A 71 0.82 -13.32 11.07
CA LYS A 71 -0.41 -13.34 11.87
C LYS A 71 -1.54 -12.55 11.21
N ALA A 72 -1.26 -11.35 10.70
CA ALA A 72 -2.24 -10.53 9.99
C ALA A 72 -2.76 -11.23 8.72
N ALA A 73 -1.86 -11.85 7.94
CA ALA A 73 -2.23 -12.61 6.76
C ALA A 73 -3.08 -13.86 7.09
N LYS A 74 -2.79 -14.54 8.21
CA LYS A 74 -3.58 -15.69 8.66
C LYS A 74 -4.97 -15.27 9.13
N GLN A 75 -5.09 -14.16 9.87
CA GLN A 75 -6.37 -13.62 10.30
C GLN A 75 -7.23 -13.20 9.11
N ALA A 76 -6.64 -12.46 8.16
CA ALA A 76 -7.33 -12.06 6.93
C ALA A 76 -7.84 -13.27 6.11
N LYS A 77 -7.10 -14.38 6.09
CA LYS A 77 -7.55 -15.62 5.44
C LYS A 77 -8.71 -16.31 6.19
N ALA A 78 -8.74 -16.25 7.52
CA ALA A 78 -9.82 -16.82 8.33
C ALA A 78 -11.12 -16.02 8.14
N ASP A 79 -11.05 -14.69 8.25
CA ASP A 79 -12.21 -13.81 8.07
C ASP A 79 -12.83 -13.95 6.66
N LEU A 80 -11.99 -14.21 5.66
CA LEU A 80 -12.38 -14.43 4.27
C LEU A 80 -13.04 -15.80 4.05
N ALA A 81 -12.75 -16.80 4.89
CA ALA A 81 -13.42 -18.10 4.87
C ALA A 81 -14.84 -18.01 5.47
N ASP A 82 -14.99 -17.27 6.57
CA ASP A 82 -16.29 -17.07 7.23
C ASP A 82 -17.22 -16.21 6.36
N ALA A 83 -16.71 -15.16 5.72
CA ALA A 83 -17.49 -14.33 4.80
C ALA A 83 -17.94 -15.08 3.52
N LYS A 84 -17.15 -16.06 3.06
CA LYS A 84 -17.51 -16.90 1.90
C LYS A 84 -18.66 -17.86 2.20
N ALA A 85 -18.81 -18.32 3.44
CA ALA A 85 -19.91 -19.20 3.85
C ALA A 85 -21.26 -18.46 3.82
N GLU A 86 -21.28 -17.19 4.22
CA GLU A 86 -22.50 -16.37 4.23
C GLU A 86 -22.88 -15.88 2.82
N LYS A 87 -21.88 -15.56 1.97
CA LYS A 87 -22.07 -15.09 0.59
C LYS A 87 -22.80 -16.10 -0.32
N LYS A 88 -22.60 -17.41 -0.10
CA LYS A 88 -23.19 -18.46 -0.96
C LYS A 88 -24.72 -18.50 -0.88
N LYS A 89 -25.32 -18.03 0.21
CA LYS A 89 -26.78 -17.95 0.38
C LYS A 89 -27.39 -16.69 -0.28
N ALA A 90 -26.63 -15.59 -0.38
CA ALA A 90 -27.10 -14.33 -0.97
C ALA A 90 -26.99 -14.30 -2.51
N ASP A 91 -25.98 -14.96 -3.08
CA ASP A 91 -25.72 -15.00 -4.53
C ASP A 91 -26.88 -15.67 -5.32
N GLU A 92 -27.60 -16.63 -4.72
CA GLU A 92 -28.70 -17.34 -5.37
C GLU A 92 -29.96 -16.47 -5.52
N ALA A 93 -30.22 -15.58 -4.57
CA ALA A 93 -31.34 -14.64 -4.60
C ALA A 93 -31.10 -13.50 -5.62
N ALA A 94 -29.87 -13.00 -5.72
CA ALA A 94 -29.52 -11.92 -6.65
C ALA A 94 -29.54 -12.36 -8.13
N ARG A 95 -29.20 -13.61 -8.43
CA ARG A 95 -29.20 -14.15 -9.79
C ARG A 95 -30.59 -14.21 -10.41
N LYS A 96 -31.64 -14.46 -9.62
CA LYS A 96 -33.04 -14.41 -10.08
C LYS A 96 -33.52 -12.99 -10.40
N ALA A 97 -33.13 -12.00 -9.59
CA ALA A 97 -33.53 -10.61 -9.79
C ALA A 97 -32.84 -9.92 -10.99
N ALA A 98 -31.62 -10.38 -11.36
CA ALA A 98 -30.86 -9.82 -12.48
C ALA A 98 -31.39 -10.27 -13.85
N ALA A 99 -31.91 -11.50 -13.95
CA ALA A 99 -32.45 -12.04 -15.21
C ALA A 99 -33.69 -11.25 -15.71
N GLU A 100 -34.49 -10.71 -14.79
CA GLU A 100 -35.73 -10.00 -15.12
C GLU A 100 -35.52 -8.53 -15.54
N ARG A 101 -34.39 -7.92 -15.13
CA ARG A 101 -34.00 -6.57 -15.56
C ARG A 101 -33.41 -6.54 -16.97
N ALA A 102 -32.78 -7.63 -17.42
CA ALA A 102 -32.14 -7.71 -18.73
C ALA A 102 -33.16 -7.63 -19.88
N SER A 103 -34.36 -8.16 -19.71
CA SER A 103 -35.41 -8.17 -20.73
C SER A 103 -36.04 -6.79 -21.00
N ARG A 104 -35.92 -5.83 -20.08
CA ARG A 104 -36.47 -4.46 -20.24
C ARG A 104 -35.53 -3.48 -20.95
N SER A 105 -34.24 -3.82 -21.04
CA SER A 105 -33.21 -2.90 -21.56
C SER A 105 -32.91 -3.08 -23.05
N ALA A 106 -33.41 -4.14 -23.69
CA ALA A 106 -33.18 -4.41 -25.11
C ALA A 106 -34.01 -3.51 -26.05
N GLU A 107 -35.13 -2.94 -25.58
CA GLU A 107 -36.05 -2.16 -26.42
C GLU A 107 -35.65 -0.69 -26.61
N ARG A 108 -34.68 -0.18 -25.84
CA ARG A 108 -34.23 1.22 -25.89
C ARG A 108 -33.02 1.47 -26.81
N THR A 109 -32.38 0.42 -27.32
CA THR A 109 -31.07 0.51 -27.99
C THR A 109 -31.14 0.82 -29.49
N VAL A 110 -32.32 0.89 -30.10
CA VAL A 110 -32.45 0.97 -31.57
C VAL A 110 -32.53 2.40 -32.14
N LEU A 111 -32.50 3.46 -31.31
CA LEU A 111 -32.79 4.84 -31.76
C LEU A 111 -31.64 5.87 -31.71
N THR A 112 -30.38 5.50 -31.43
CA THR A 112 -29.30 6.51 -31.26
C THR A 112 -27.96 6.10 -31.88
N SER A 113 -27.99 5.55 -33.10
CA SER A 113 -26.75 5.28 -33.86
C SER A 113 -26.63 6.18 -35.08
N THR A 114 -26.60 7.51 -34.90
CA THR A 114 -26.06 8.42 -35.93
C THR A 114 -25.65 9.76 -35.30
N ALA A 115 -24.36 9.93 -35.00
CA ALA A 115 -23.65 11.22 -35.08
C ALA A 115 -22.18 11.03 -34.66
N SER A 116 -21.29 11.21 -35.63
CA SER A 116 -19.83 11.17 -35.46
C SER A 116 -19.26 12.54 -35.06
N THR A 117 -18.13 12.47 -34.35
CA THR A 117 -16.97 13.40 -34.35
C THR A 117 -17.10 14.80 -33.73
N SER A 118 -16.08 15.10 -32.92
CA SER A 118 -15.59 16.40 -32.42
C SER A 118 -16.04 16.81 -31.02
N THR A 119 -15.08 16.92 -30.09
CA THR A 119 -14.92 17.91 -29.00
C THR A 119 -14.38 17.26 -27.71
N SER A 120 -13.06 17.32 -27.51
CA SER A 120 -12.37 16.75 -26.34
C SER A 120 -12.63 17.47 -25.00
N SER A 121 -13.51 18.49 -24.95
CA SER A 121 -13.89 19.14 -23.69
C SER A 121 -15.21 18.63 -23.09
N SER A 122 -16.09 18.03 -23.90
CA SER A 122 -17.32 17.37 -23.40
C SER A 122 -17.01 15.98 -22.83
N THR A 123 -15.96 15.32 -23.34
CA THR A 123 -15.50 14.01 -22.87
C THR A 123 -15.00 14.05 -21.43
N ALA A 124 -14.23 15.06 -21.01
CA ALA A 124 -13.72 15.14 -19.63
C ALA A 124 -14.85 15.25 -18.59
N THR A 125 -15.87 16.06 -18.90
CA THR A 125 -17.07 16.18 -18.04
C THR A 125 -17.89 14.88 -18.02
N GLY A 126 -18.04 14.22 -19.18
CA GLY A 126 -18.69 12.91 -19.27
C GLY A 126 -17.94 11.81 -18.51
N SER A 127 -16.60 11.82 -18.58
CA SER A 127 -15.74 10.87 -17.89
C SER A 127 -15.79 11.06 -16.37
N ALA A 128 -15.71 12.31 -15.89
CA ALA A 128 -15.88 12.63 -14.48
C ALA A 128 -17.24 12.14 -13.95
N ALA A 129 -18.33 12.40 -14.68
CA ALA A 129 -19.66 11.96 -14.30
C ALA A 129 -19.77 10.42 -14.23
N ALA A 130 -19.16 9.69 -15.16
CA ALA A 130 -19.13 8.23 -15.16
C ALA A 130 -18.34 7.67 -13.95
N ILE A 131 -17.19 8.26 -13.63
CA ILE A 131 -16.39 7.90 -12.44
C ILE A 131 -17.19 8.12 -11.16
N VAL A 132 -17.80 9.30 -11.01
CA VAL A 132 -18.61 9.66 -9.83
C VAL A 132 -19.82 8.74 -9.69
N SER A 133 -20.54 8.50 -10.79
CA SER A 133 -21.68 7.58 -10.81
C SER A 133 -21.28 6.16 -10.40
N PHE A 134 -20.11 5.69 -10.87
CA PHE A 134 -19.62 4.38 -10.54
C PHE A 134 -19.33 4.25 -9.04
N VAL A 135 -18.56 5.16 -8.44
CA VAL A 135 -18.20 5.07 -7.02
C VAL A 135 -19.43 5.20 -6.12
N LYS A 136 -20.38 6.07 -6.47
CA LYS A 136 -21.65 6.20 -5.74
C LYS A 136 -22.48 4.90 -5.77
N ALA A 137 -22.49 4.19 -6.89
CA ALA A 137 -23.16 2.89 -7.00
C ALA A 137 -22.49 1.77 -6.16
N GLN A 138 -21.29 2.00 -5.61
CA GLN A 138 -20.60 1.03 -4.75
C GLN A 138 -20.85 1.27 -3.25
N ILE A 139 -21.47 2.39 -2.87
CA ILE A 139 -21.76 2.73 -1.47
C ILE A 139 -22.54 1.59 -0.80
N GLY A 140 -22.13 1.22 0.42
CA GLY A 140 -22.69 0.12 1.20
C GLY A 140 -22.04 -1.24 0.95
N LYS A 141 -21.18 -1.39 -0.07
CA LYS A 141 -20.38 -2.61 -0.23
C LYS A 141 -19.26 -2.68 0.82
N SER A 142 -18.82 -3.91 1.10
CA SER A 142 -17.76 -4.18 2.06
C SER A 142 -16.39 -3.74 1.56
N TYR A 143 -15.55 -3.30 2.50
CA TYR A 143 -14.12 -3.16 2.27
C TYR A 143 -13.45 -4.52 2.45
N VAL A 144 -12.60 -4.91 1.50
CA VAL A 144 -11.73 -6.09 1.62
C VAL A 144 -10.36 -5.74 1.08
N LEU A 145 -9.34 -5.81 1.92
CA LEU A 145 -7.96 -5.54 1.53
C LEU A 145 -7.57 -6.39 0.31
N GLY A 146 -7.06 -5.75 -0.74
CA GLY A 146 -6.67 -6.40 -1.98
C GLY A 146 -7.82 -6.59 -2.99
N ALA A 147 -9.08 -6.27 -2.65
CA ALA A 147 -10.20 -6.47 -3.56
C ALA A 147 -10.34 -5.37 -4.63
N SER A 148 -10.68 -5.77 -5.86
CA SER A 148 -10.88 -4.88 -7.02
C SER A 148 -12.27 -5.06 -7.67
N GLY A 149 -13.24 -5.55 -6.91
CA GLY A 149 -14.63 -5.73 -7.35
C GLY A 149 -14.99 -7.09 -7.96
N PRO A 150 -16.26 -7.26 -8.37
CA PRO A 150 -17.35 -6.30 -8.21
C PRO A 150 -18.06 -6.38 -6.84
N SER A 151 -17.80 -7.42 -6.05
CA SER A 151 -18.53 -7.65 -4.78
C SER A 151 -17.99 -6.85 -3.60
N ALA A 152 -16.70 -6.52 -3.60
CA ALA A 152 -16.02 -5.75 -2.56
C ALA A 152 -14.81 -5.04 -3.17
N TYR A 153 -14.35 -3.98 -2.52
CA TYR A 153 -13.20 -3.18 -2.96
C TYR A 153 -12.31 -2.82 -1.77
N ASP A 154 -11.01 -2.64 -1.99
CA ASP A 154 -10.22 -1.76 -1.14
C ASP A 154 -10.15 -0.35 -1.75
N CYS A 155 -9.41 0.55 -1.09
CA CYS A 155 -9.34 1.96 -1.46
C CYS A 155 -8.90 2.16 -2.91
N SER A 156 -7.71 1.68 -3.26
CA SER A 156 -7.12 1.81 -4.59
C SER A 156 -7.82 0.94 -5.64
N GLY A 157 -8.39 -0.20 -5.25
CA GLY A 157 -9.19 -1.06 -6.12
C GLY A 157 -10.52 -0.42 -6.53
N LEU A 158 -11.17 0.34 -5.64
CA LEU A 158 -12.36 1.13 -5.97
C LEU A 158 -12.06 2.21 -7.00
N VAL A 159 -11.00 2.99 -6.76
CA VAL A 159 -10.56 4.07 -7.66
C VAL A 159 -10.17 3.50 -9.02
N GLN A 160 -9.38 2.42 -9.05
CA GLN A 160 -9.00 1.73 -10.28
C GLN A 160 -10.23 1.26 -11.08
N ALA A 161 -11.23 0.67 -10.42
CA ALA A 161 -12.44 0.21 -11.08
C ALA A 161 -13.32 1.36 -11.62
N ALA A 162 -13.30 2.52 -10.97
CA ALA A 162 -14.01 3.72 -11.41
C ALA A 162 -13.38 4.30 -12.68
N PHE A 163 -12.06 4.48 -12.70
CA PHE A 163 -11.34 4.99 -13.87
C PHE A 163 -11.37 4.02 -15.06
N LYS A 164 -11.48 2.70 -14.79
CA LYS A 164 -11.69 1.70 -15.84
C LYS A 164 -13.00 1.91 -16.60
N GLN A 165 -14.03 2.51 -15.99
CA GLN A 165 -15.30 2.82 -16.70
C GLN A 165 -15.11 3.80 -17.86
N VAL A 166 -14.05 4.60 -17.82
CA VAL A 166 -13.72 5.59 -18.84
C VAL A 166 -12.47 5.22 -19.63
N GLY A 167 -12.06 3.94 -19.56
CA GLY A 167 -10.93 3.41 -20.32
C GLY A 167 -9.54 3.75 -19.76
N ILE A 168 -9.44 4.36 -18.57
CA ILE A 168 -8.16 4.70 -17.94
C ILE A 168 -7.72 3.56 -17.02
N SER A 169 -6.53 3.02 -17.26
CA SER A 169 -5.92 1.98 -16.43
C SER A 169 -5.02 2.62 -15.37
N LEU A 170 -5.44 2.56 -14.12
CA LEU A 170 -4.64 3.05 -12.99
C LEU A 170 -3.75 1.94 -12.40
N PRO A 171 -2.60 2.31 -11.80
CA PRO A 171 -1.82 1.41 -10.95
C PRO A 171 -2.66 0.77 -9.85
N ARG A 172 -2.25 -0.40 -9.34
CA ARG A 172 -3.05 -1.13 -8.34
C ARG A 172 -3.02 -0.50 -6.96
N VAL A 173 -1.93 0.16 -6.59
CA VAL A 173 -1.67 0.60 -5.21
C VAL A 173 -1.83 2.11 -5.06
N SER A 174 -2.17 2.57 -3.85
CA SER A 174 -2.46 3.97 -3.55
C SER A 174 -1.25 4.89 -3.76
N GLN A 175 -0.05 4.38 -3.48
CA GLN A 175 1.22 5.09 -3.65
C GLN A 175 1.35 5.59 -5.09
N ASP A 176 1.26 4.68 -6.06
CA ASP A 176 1.40 5.00 -7.48
C ASP A 176 0.22 5.85 -7.99
N GLN A 177 -1.01 5.57 -7.51
CA GLN A 177 -2.19 6.34 -7.87
C GLN A 177 -2.07 7.81 -7.45
N SER A 178 -1.46 8.11 -6.30
CA SER A 178 -1.24 9.49 -5.81
C SER A 178 -0.33 10.34 -6.70
N THR A 179 0.33 9.72 -7.69
CA THR A 179 1.23 10.36 -8.65
C THR A 179 0.85 10.09 -10.11
N ALA A 180 -0.29 9.44 -10.37
CA ALA A 180 -0.67 8.97 -11.70
C ALA A 180 -1.11 10.07 -12.68
N GLY A 181 -1.19 11.33 -12.23
CA GLY A 181 -1.65 12.46 -13.00
C GLY A 181 -1.05 13.79 -12.52
N THR A 182 -1.73 14.89 -12.82
CA THR A 182 -1.29 16.24 -12.42
C THR A 182 -1.75 16.57 -11.02
N GLN A 183 -0.84 17.05 -10.16
CA GLN A 183 -1.21 17.43 -8.81
C GLN A 183 -2.12 18.66 -8.78
N VAL A 184 -3.11 18.62 -7.90
CA VAL A 184 -4.17 19.62 -7.76
C VAL A 184 -4.20 20.13 -6.32
N SER A 185 -4.25 21.45 -6.16
CA SER A 185 -4.53 22.07 -4.86
C SER A 185 -5.92 21.66 -4.37
N LEU A 186 -6.06 21.38 -3.08
CA LEU A 186 -7.36 21.05 -2.46
C LEU A 186 -8.42 22.16 -2.64
N SER A 187 -8.01 23.39 -2.93
CA SER A 187 -8.92 24.50 -3.28
C SER A 187 -9.49 24.43 -4.70
N ASN A 188 -8.89 23.61 -5.58
CA ASN A 188 -9.20 23.52 -7.01
C ASN A 188 -9.75 22.13 -7.39
N LEU A 189 -10.31 21.40 -6.41
CA LEU A 189 -10.87 20.07 -6.61
C LEU A 189 -12.03 20.10 -7.60
N GLN A 190 -12.07 19.10 -8.47
CA GLN A 190 -13.14 18.84 -9.42
C GLN A 190 -13.64 17.40 -9.26
N PRO A 191 -14.96 17.14 -9.42
CA PRO A 191 -15.48 15.78 -9.35
C PRO A 191 -14.70 14.84 -10.27
N GLY A 192 -14.30 13.68 -9.74
CA GLY A 192 -13.43 12.73 -10.42
C GLY A 192 -11.95 12.82 -10.04
N ASP A 193 -11.51 13.88 -9.35
CA ASP A 193 -10.15 13.94 -8.80
C ASP A 193 -9.91 12.80 -7.79
N ILE A 194 -8.70 12.23 -7.81
CA ILE A 194 -8.28 11.24 -6.82
C ILE A 194 -7.71 11.98 -5.63
N LEU A 195 -8.33 11.82 -4.48
CA LEU A 195 -7.84 12.29 -3.19
C LEU A 195 -6.91 11.24 -2.61
N TYR A 196 -5.84 11.68 -1.92
CA TYR A 196 -4.93 10.78 -1.24
C TYR A 196 -4.58 11.27 0.17
N TRP A 197 -4.19 10.31 1.02
CA TRP A 197 -3.68 10.54 2.38
C TRP A 197 -2.27 9.99 2.52
N GLY A 198 -1.39 10.78 3.13
CA GLY A 198 0.07 10.56 3.16
C GLY A 198 0.80 11.49 2.19
N SER A 199 2.08 11.22 1.90
CA SER A 199 2.80 12.00 0.89
C SER A 199 2.56 11.42 -0.51
N ALA A 200 2.67 12.25 -1.54
CA ALA A 200 2.66 11.75 -2.92
C ALA A 200 3.77 10.70 -3.12
N GLY A 201 3.43 9.56 -3.73
CA GLY A 201 4.32 8.40 -3.90
C GLY A 201 4.43 7.50 -2.67
N SER A 202 3.84 7.87 -1.53
CA SER A 202 3.78 7.04 -0.32
C SER A 202 2.40 7.08 0.36
N ALA A 203 1.37 7.45 -0.40
CA ALA A 203 0.00 7.52 0.09
C ALA A 203 -0.49 6.15 0.58
N TYR A 204 -1.08 6.12 1.77
CA TYR A 204 -1.63 4.89 2.38
C TYR A 204 -3.12 4.71 2.12
N HIS A 205 -3.81 5.75 1.66
CA HIS A 205 -5.24 5.72 1.34
C HIS A 205 -5.56 6.61 0.14
N VAL A 206 -6.61 6.26 -0.61
CA VAL A 206 -7.12 7.01 -1.76
C VAL A 206 -8.64 6.92 -1.84
N ALA A 207 -9.25 7.96 -2.39
CA ALA A 207 -10.69 8.06 -2.62
C ALA A 207 -10.97 8.94 -3.86
N VAL A 208 -12.23 9.02 -4.27
CA VAL A 208 -12.66 9.90 -5.38
C VAL A 208 -13.44 11.08 -4.83
N TYR A 209 -13.05 12.30 -5.21
CA TYR A 209 -13.84 13.49 -4.94
C TYR A 209 -15.10 13.50 -5.80
N VAL A 210 -16.27 13.73 -5.20
CA VAL A 210 -17.57 13.64 -5.90
C VAL A 210 -18.32 14.97 -6.00
N GLY A 211 -17.66 16.08 -5.65
CA GLY A 211 -18.27 17.42 -5.61
C GLY A 211 -18.73 17.81 -4.21
N ASP A 212 -19.14 19.07 -4.05
CA ASP A 212 -19.77 19.61 -2.84
C ASP A 212 -19.01 19.36 -1.52
N GLY A 213 -17.68 19.28 -1.59
CA GLY A 213 -16.86 18.99 -0.39
C GLY A 213 -17.00 17.55 0.09
N MET A 214 -17.42 16.62 -0.78
CA MET A 214 -17.66 15.21 -0.47
C MET A 214 -16.71 14.29 -1.24
N PHE A 215 -16.41 13.14 -0.65
CA PHE A 215 -15.68 12.06 -1.31
C PHE A 215 -16.37 10.71 -1.10
N VAL A 216 -16.10 9.78 -2.02
CA VAL A 216 -16.48 8.37 -1.88
C VAL A 216 -15.22 7.52 -1.87
N GLY A 217 -15.10 6.67 -0.84
CA GLY A 217 -13.94 5.81 -0.63
C GLY A 217 -14.32 4.51 0.06
N ALA A 218 -13.53 3.47 -0.19
CA ALA A 218 -13.58 2.24 0.58
C ALA A 218 -12.68 2.41 1.81
N GLN A 219 -13.27 2.69 2.98
CA GLN A 219 -12.53 3.22 4.13
C GLN A 219 -11.76 2.15 4.91
N ASN A 220 -12.45 1.14 5.45
CA ASN A 220 -11.87 0.05 6.25
C ASN A 220 -12.89 -1.08 6.40
N PRO A 221 -12.51 -2.28 6.92
CA PRO A 221 -13.40 -3.43 7.05
C PRO A 221 -14.70 -3.17 7.82
N SER A 222 -14.68 -2.29 8.83
CA SER A 222 -15.86 -1.98 9.66
C SER A 222 -16.82 -0.99 8.99
N THR A 223 -16.32 -0.07 8.16
CA THR A 223 -17.11 1.00 7.54
C THR A 223 -17.54 0.66 6.11
N GLY A 224 -16.72 -0.07 5.36
CA GLY A 224 -16.97 -0.35 3.94
C GLY A 224 -16.84 0.89 3.05
N ILE A 225 -17.62 0.91 1.97
CA ILE A 225 -17.64 2.01 0.99
C ILE A 225 -18.71 3.02 1.39
N VAL A 226 -18.30 4.26 1.61
CA VAL A 226 -19.18 5.33 2.11
C VAL A 226 -18.89 6.66 1.41
N GLU A 227 -19.89 7.53 1.42
CA GLU A 227 -19.73 8.95 1.10
C GLU A 227 -19.54 9.73 2.39
N LYS A 228 -18.53 10.61 2.43
CA LYS A 228 -18.18 11.42 3.60
C LYS A 228 -17.76 12.83 3.17
N PRO A 229 -17.98 13.85 4.03
CA PRO A 229 -17.44 15.18 3.79
C PRO A 229 -15.91 15.16 3.96
N LEU A 230 -15.20 16.06 3.27
CA LEU A 230 -13.75 16.24 3.44
C LEU A 230 -13.36 16.57 4.89
N SER A 231 -14.28 17.14 5.68
CA SER A 231 -14.07 17.43 7.10
C SER A 231 -14.04 16.18 8.00
N TYR A 232 -14.55 15.03 7.52
CA TYR A 232 -14.50 13.77 8.27
C TYR A 232 -13.07 13.25 8.38
N ASP A 233 -12.32 13.32 7.29
CA ASP A 233 -10.93 12.90 7.18
C ASP A 233 -10.28 13.72 6.07
N PRO A 234 -9.57 14.82 6.40
CA PRO A 234 -9.03 15.72 5.39
C PRO A 234 -7.90 15.05 4.57
N PRO A 235 -8.00 14.99 3.24
CA PRO A 235 -6.91 14.46 2.41
C PRO A 235 -5.69 15.37 2.48
N THR A 236 -4.51 14.79 2.32
CA THR A 236 -3.24 15.54 2.29
C THR A 236 -2.96 16.14 0.91
N GLY A 237 -3.55 15.57 -0.16
CA GLY A 237 -3.47 16.13 -1.50
C GLY A 237 -4.41 15.44 -2.48
N ALA A 238 -4.35 15.88 -3.74
CA ALA A 238 -5.20 15.37 -4.80
C ALA A 238 -4.49 15.39 -6.15
N VAL A 239 -4.84 14.45 -7.01
CA VAL A 239 -4.31 14.32 -8.37
C VAL A 239 -5.45 14.20 -9.38
N ARG A 240 -5.29 14.87 -10.52
CA ARG A 240 -6.23 14.83 -11.65
C ARG A 240 -5.62 14.02 -12.79
N VAL A 241 -6.37 13.02 -13.23
CA VAL A 241 -5.97 12.09 -14.30
C VAL A 241 -6.76 12.34 -15.59
N LEU A 242 -7.89 13.05 -15.51
CA LEU A 242 -8.70 13.48 -16.66
C LEU A 242 -8.10 14.69 -17.38
#